data_AF-A0A0D0D2I9-F1
#
_entry.id   AF-A0A0D0D2I9-F1
#
_cell.length_a   1.000
_cell.length_b   1.000
_cell.length_c   1.000
_cell.angle_alpha   90.00
_cell.angle_beta   90.00
_cell.angle_gamma   90.00
#
_symmetry.space_group_name_H-M   'P 1'
#
loop_
_entity.id
_entity.type
_entity.pdbx_description
1 polymer ?
#
loop_
_entity_poly.entity_id
_entity_poly.type
_entity_poly.pdbx_seq_one_letter_code
_entity_poly.pdbx_strand_id
1 'polypeptide(L)'
;FLASLNDKDKLNVLWACLIVLLLTDGCVIPCIFQLEASLTMLHQHDCVIIAGTGSGKTLCLLIPILLHPESISITISLLKCLQTTQVR
;
A
#
# COMPACT_ATOMS: atom_id res chain seq x y z
N PHE A 1 14.59 -5.27 -7.10
CA PHE A 1 13.13 -5.32 -6.94
C PHE A 1 12.42 -5.29 -8.30
N LEU A 2 12.29 -4.15 -9.00
CA LEU A 2 11.53 -4.08 -10.26
C LEU A 2 11.97 -5.08 -11.36
N ALA A 3 13.27 -5.33 -11.48
CA ALA A 3 13.81 -6.24 -12.48
C ALA A 3 13.40 -7.72 -12.27
N SER A 4 13.03 -8.12 -11.04
CA SER A 4 12.61 -9.49 -10.73
C SER A 4 11.11 -9.73 -10.88
N LEU A 5 10.33 -8.68 -11.20
CA LEU A 5 8.88 -8.78 -11.36
C LEU A 5 8.49 -9.15 -12.79
N ASN A 6 7.30 -9.75 -12.96
CA ASN A 6 6.67 -9.89 -14.27
C ASN A 6 6.16 -8.51 -14.76
N ASP A 7 5.78 -8.41 -16.03
CA ASP A 7 5.41 -7.11 -16.62
C ASP A 7 4.11 -6.51 -16.05
N LYS A 8 3.15 -7.35 -15.64
CA LYS A 8 1.92 -6.91 -14.97
C LYS A 8 2.24 -6.28 -13.62
N ASP A 9 3.09 -6.92 -12.84
CA ASP A 9 3.48 -6.45 -11.51
C ASP A 9 4.35 -5.20 -11.59
N LYS A 10 5.21 -5.08 -12.61
CA LYS A 10 5.92 -3.82 -12.89
C LYS A 10 4.94 -2.68 -13.14
N LEU A 11 3.91 -2.91 -13.97
CA LEU A 11 2.89 -1.89 -14.22
C LEU A 11 2.15 -1.52 -12.93
N ASN A 12 1.71 -2.50 -12.14
CA ASN A 12 1.03 -2.26 -10.86
C ASN A 12 1.91 -1.44 -9.90
N VAL A 13 3.20 -1.75 -9.80
CA VAL A 13 4.14 -0.98 -8.97
C VAL A 13 4.30 0.44 -9.49
N LEU A 14 4.44 0.63 -10.80
CA LEU A 14 4.56 1.97 -11.38
C LEU A 14 3.29 2.80 -11.17
N TRP A 15 2.11 2.18 -11.34
CA TRP A 15 0.83 2.80 -11.02
C TRP A 15 0.72 3.17 -9.54
N ALA A 16 1.12 2.28 -8.63
CA ALA A 16 1.17 2.59 -7.20
C ALA A 16 2.04 3.80 -6.90
N CYS A 17 3.26 3.83 -7.45
CA CYS A 17 4.17 4.96 -7.28
C CYS A 17 3.58 6.25 -7.85
N LEU A 18 3.01 6.21 -9.05
CA LEU A 18 2.42 7.39 -9.70
C LEU A 18 1.23 7.92 -8.91
N ILE A 19 0.30 7.06 -8.48
CA ILE A 19 -0.88 7.47 -7.72
C ILE A 19 -0.46 8.10 -6.39
N VAL A 20 0.45 7.46 -5.64
CA VAL A 20 0.93 8.00 -4.36
C VAL A 20 1.64 9.33 -4.56
N LEU A 21 2.48 9.45 -5.60
CA LEU A 21 3.16 10.69 -5.92
C LEU A 21 2.17 11.81 -6.22
N LEU A 22 1.13 11.54 -7.03
CA LEU A 22 0.10 12.52 -7.38
C LEU A 22 -0.74 12.93 -6.16
N LEU A 23 -1.15 11.97 -5.32
CA LEU A 23 -1.98 12.24 -4.13
C LEU A 23 -1.21 12.96 -3.01
N THR A 24 0.12 12.99 -3.09
CA THR A 24 0.98 13.63 -2.09
C THR A 24 1.72 14.84 -2.64
N ASP A 25 1.28 15.39 -3.77
CA ASP A 25 1.90 16.55 -4.42
C ASP A 25 3.41 16.38 -4.63
N GLY A 26 3.83 15.17 -4.98
CA GLY A 26 5.23 14.82 -5.22
C GLY A 26 6.07 14.52 -3.97
N CYS A 27 5.49 14.56 -2.77
CA CYS A 27 6.25 14.48 -1.52
C CYS A 27 6.56 13.04 -1.07
N VAL A 28 5.81 12.04 -1.53
CA VAL A 28 5.94 10.66 -1.05
C VAL A 28 6.12 9.69 -2.22
N ILE A 29 7.07 8.77 -2.06
CA ILE A 29 7.27 7.61 -2.94
C ILE A 29 7.20 6.35 -2.07
N PRO A 30 6.45 5.31 -2.48
CA PRO A 30 6.37 4.07 -1.73
C PRO A 30 7.74 3.38 -1.58
N CYS A 31 8.05 2.96 -0.35
CA CYS A 31 9.16 2.08 -0.02
C CYS A 31 8.92 0.66 -0.56
N ILE A 32 10.02 -0.09 -0.76
CA ILE A 32 9.98 -1.44 -1.34
C ILE A 32 9.03 -2.38 -0.56
N PHE A 33 9.10 -2.41 0.78
CA PHE A 33 8.25 -3.28 1.58
C PHE A 33 6.74 -2.95 1.45
N GLN A 34 6.39 -1.70 1.15
CA GLN A 34 5.01 -1.29 0.92
C GLN A 34 4.52 -1.81 -0.43
N LEU A 35 5.38 -1.76 -1.44
CA LEU A 35 5.11 -2.31 -2.77
C LEU A 35 5.01 -3.84 -2.75
N GLU A 36 5.90 -4.52 -2.02
CA GLU A 36 5.88 -5.98 -1.83
C GLU A 36 4.60 -6.44 -1.14
N ALA A 37 4.23 -5.76 -0.04
CA ALA A 37 2.97 -6.03 0.65
C ALA A 37 1.76 -5.82 -0.28
N SER A 38 1.77 -4.73 -1.05
CA SER A 38 0.68 -4.42 -1.96
C SER A 38 0.54 -5.49 -3.05
N LEU A 39 1.64 -5.88 -3.69
CA LEU A 39 1.65 -6.96 -4.69
C LEU A 39 1.14 -8.27 -4.09
N THR A 40 1.56 -8.61 -2.88
CA THR A 40 1.09 -9.82 -2.19
C THR A 40 -0.44 -9.80 -2.01
N MET A 41 -1.01 -8.65 -1.61
CA MET A 41 -2.46 -8.47 -1.53
C MET A 41 -3.15 -8.55 -2.90
N LEU A 42 -2.55 -7.99 -3.96
CA LEU A 42 -3.09 -8.08 -5.33
C LEU A 42 -3.13 -9.51 -5.86
N HIS A 43 -2.17 -10.33 -5.45
CA HIS A 43 -2.13 -11.76 -5.75
C HIS A 43 -3.04 -12.59 -4.82
N GLN A 44 -3.85 -11.94 -3.99
CA GLN A 44 -4.78 -12.58 -3.04
C GLN A 44 -4.06 -13.53 -2.07
N HIS A 45 -2.84 -13.14 -1.67
CA HIS A 45 -2.06 -13.87 -0.69
C HIS A 45 -2.02 -13.12 0.65
N ASP A 46 -2.07 -13.88 1.74
CA ASP A 46 -1.92 -13.32 3.08
C ASP A 46 -0.47 -12.91 3.34
N CYS A 47 -0.27 -11.78 4.02
CA CYS A 47 1.06 -11.35 4.44
C CYS A 47 1.05 -10.74 5.84
N VAL A 48 2.18 -10.88 6.54
CA VAL A 48 2.44 -10.25 7.84
C VAL A 48 3.63 -9.30 7.67
N ILE A 49 3.41 -8.03 7.98
CA ILE A 49 4.44 -7.00 7.84
C ILE A 49 4.90 -6.58 9.23
N ILE A 50 6.19 -6.75 9.52
CA ILE A 50 6.82 -6.27 10.74
C ILE A 50 7.54 -4.97 10.42
N ALA A 51 7.11 -3.87 11.03
CA ALA A 51 7.76 -2.57 10.87
C ALA A 51 7.64 -1.75 12.16
N GLY A 52 8.45 -0.69 12.30
CA GLY A 52 8.38 0.27 13.43
C GLY A 52 7.35 1.40 13.23
N THR A 53 6.90 2.05 14.29
CA THR A 53 6.01 3.23 14.17
C THR A 53 6.65 4.31 13.28
N GLY A 54 5.84 5.07 12.55
CA GLY A 54 6.34 6.08 11.60
C GLY A 54 6.92 5.51 10.30
N SER A 55 7.05 4.18 10.14
CA SER A 55 7.59 3.58 8.92
C SER A 55 6.69 3.69 7.68
N GLY A 56 5.48 4.26 7.82
CA GLY A 56 4.52 4.34 6.72
C GLY A 56 3.72 3.06 6.46
N LYS A 57 3.52 2.20 7.46
CA LYS A 57 2.73 0.94 7.32
C LYS A 57 1.34 1.16 6.73
N THR A 58 0.73 2.30 7.03
CA THR A 58 -0.61 2.66 6.53
C THR A 58 -0.66 2.62 5.01
N LEU A 59 0.44 2.98 4.34
CA LEU A 59 0.50 2.98 2.89
C LEU A 59 0.42 1.56 2.30
N CYS A 60 0.82 0.51 3.04
CA CYS A 60 0.61 -0.88 2.64
C CYS A 60 -0.88 -1.25 2.52
N LEU A 61 -1.76 -0.58 3.28
CA LEU A 61 -3.20 -0.78 3.21
C LEU A 61 -3.84 0.08 2.12
N LEU A 62 -3.34 1.30 1.94
CA LEU A 62 -3.91 2.28 1.00
C LEU A 62 -3.60 1.95 -0.46
N ILE A 63 -2.38 1.50 -0.79
CA ILE A 63 -1.99 1.24 -2.17
C ILE A 63 -2.93 0.21 -2.84
N PRO A 64 -3.24 -0.96 -2.25
CA PRO A 64 -4.18 -1.92 -2.85
C PRO A 64 -5.58 -1.35 -3.07
N ILE A 65 -6.08 -0.55 -2.14
CA ILE A 65 -7.39 0.12 -2.24
C ILE A 65 -7.40 1.09 -3.42
N LEU A 66 -6.32 1.84 -3.59
CA LEU A 66 -6.18 2.82 -4.68
C LEU A 66 -6.02 2.15 -6.05
N LEU A 67 -5.37 0.99 -6.12
CA LEU A 67 -5.20 0.23 -7.36
C LEU A 67 -6.48 -0.52 -7.77
N HIS A 68 -7.30 -0.95 -6.81
CA HIS A 68 -8.57 -1.64 -7.05
C HIS A 68 -9.73 -0.95 -6.33
N PRO A 69 -10.17 0.22 -6.81
CA PRO A 69 -11.23 1.00 -6.15
C PRO A 69 -12.60 0.31 -6.14
N GLU A 70 -12.80 -0.71 -6.98
CA GLU A 70 -14.02 -1.53 -7.01
C GLU A 70 -14.08 -2.56 -5.88
N SER A 71 -12.99 -2.74 -5.13
CA SER A 71 -12.91 -3.70 -4.02
C SER A 71 -13.36 -3.09 -2.69
N ILE A 72 -13.86 -3.93 -1.79
CA ILE A 72 -14.17 -3.55 -0.41
C ILE A 72 -13.00 -3.98 0.48
N SER A 73 -12.42 -3.04 1.21
CA SER A 73 -11.37 -3.29 2.19
C SER A 73 -11.86 -3.00 3.61
N ILE A 74 -11.60 -3.91 4.54
CA ILE A 74 -11.94 -3.76 5.95
C ILE A 74 -10.64 -3.65 6.74
N THR A 75 -10.40 -2.47 7.33
CA THR A 75 -9.27 -2.25 8.24
C THR A 75 -9.74 -2.35 9.68
N ILE A 76 -9.19 -3.32 10.42
CA ILE A 76 -9.48 -3.50 11.84
C ILE A 76 -8.31 -2.94 12.65
N SER A 77 -8.60 -2.01 13.55
CA SER A 77 -7.63 -1.44 14.49
C SER A 77 -8.08 -1.70 15.92
N LEU A 78 -7.13 -2.04 16.80
CA LEU A 78 -7.42 -2.35 18.21
C LEU A 78 -7.88 -1.12 19.01
N LEU A 79 -7.53 0.09 18.55
CA LEU A 79 -7.82 1.34 19.27
C LEU A 79 -8.57 2.33 18.39
N LYS A 80 -9.68 2.85 18.91
CA LYS A 80 -10.49 3.88 18.23
C LYS A 80 -9.69 5.14 17.89
N CYS A 81 -8.76 5.56 18.75
CA CYS A 81 -7.88 6.71 18.49
C CYS A 81 -7.00 6.49 17.24
N LEU A 82 -6.45 5.28 17.07
CA LEU A 82 -5.67 4.94 15.88
C LEU A 82 -6.56 4.92 14.63
N GLN A 83 -7.78 4.40 14.73
CA GLN A 83 -8.75 4.43 13.64
C GLN A 83 -9.08 5.86 13.21
N THR A 84 -9.34 6.78 14.15
CA THR A 84 -9.62 8.18 13.83
C THR A 84 -8.46 8.83 13.07
N THR A 85 -7.22 8.43 13.35
CA THR A 85 -6.04 8.94 12.63
C THR A 85 -5.93 8.40 11.20
N GLN A 86 -6.51 7.23 10.92
CA GLN A 86 -6.47 6.60 9.60
C GLN A 86 -7.64 7.04 8.69
N VAL A 87 -8.75 7.48 9.27
CA VAL A 87 -9.95 7.93 8.55
C VAL A 87 -9.91 9.43 8.23
N ARG A 88 -9.12 10.19 8.97
CA ARG A 88 -9.01 11.65 8.86
C ARG A 88 -7.99 12.04 7.80
#